data_AF-A0A8J7R4M0-F1
#
_entry.id   AF-A0A8J7R4M0-F1
#
_cell.length_a   1.000
_cell.length_b   1.000
_cell.length_c   1.000
_cell.angle_alpha   90.00
_cell.angle_beta   90.00
_cell.angle_gamma   90.00
#
_symmetry.space_group_name_H-M   'P 1'
#
loop_
_entity.id
_entity.type
_entity.pdbx_description
1 polymer ?
#
loop_
_entity_poly.entity_id
_entity_poly.type
_entity_poly.pdbx_seq_one_letter_code
_entity_poly.pdbx_strand_id
1 'polypeptide(L)'
;MGLLGDLKDDVVGFVRDPTDEQKVLLVTFVAIAVADRYLYFNDIPFVVRTTAAVGVGFIVMFVVSYLYTGQLVPPDGNVDDESEREEYVDELDP
;
A
#
# COMPACT_ATOMS: atom_id res chain seq x y z
N MET A 1 8.48 -9.79 23.41
CA MET A 1 7.90 -9.23 24.66
C MET A 1 8.66 -7.99 25.13
N GLY A 2 8.89 -7.07 24.21
CA GLY A 2 9.55 -5.80 24.46
C GLY A 2 9.50 -5.05 23.13
N LEU A 3 9.09 -3.79 23.15
CA LEU A 3 8.77 -3.00 21.95
C LEU A 3 9.85 -3.06 20.85
N LEU A 4 11.13 -3.17 21.23
CA LEU A 4 12.24 -3.32 20.27
C LEU A 4 12.35 -4.72 19.65
N GLY A 5 11.98 -5.77 20.38
CA GLY A 5 11.92 -7.14 19.86
C GLY A 5 10.77 -7.29 18.90
N ASP A 6 9.59 -6.78 19.28
CA ASP A 6 8.38 -6.87 18.47
C ASP A 6 8.57 -6.06 17.16
N LEU A 7 9.14 -4.83 17.23
CA LEU A 7 9.50 -4.05 16.03
C LEU A 7 10.50 -4.77 15.11
N LYS A 8 11.51 -5.44 15.70
CA LYS A 8 12.48 -6.21 14.92
C LYS A 8 11.79 -7.38 14.22
N ASP A 9 10.90 -8.08 14.91
CA ASP A 9 10.18 -9.23 14.37
C ASP A 9 9.24 -8.78 13.24
N ASP A 10 8.58 -7.62 13.36
CA ASP A 10 7.77 -7.01 12.29
C ASP A 10 8.61 -6.67 11.06
N VAL A 11 9.78 -6.03 11.24
CA VAL A 11 10.68 -5.70 10.11
C VAL A 11 11.22 -6.97 9.46
N VAL A 12 11.57 -7.98 10.24
CA VAL A 12 12.04 -9.27 9.71
C VAL A 12 10.92 -9.97 8.96
N GLY A 13 9.67 -9.91 9.46
CA GLY A 13 8.47 -10.40 8.79
C GLY A 13 8.28 -9.71 7.45
N PHE A 14 8.21 -8.38 7.43
CA PHE A 14 8.08 -7.58 6.21
C PHE A 14 9.15 -7.91 5.15
N VAL A 15 10.39 -8.19 5.56
CA VAL A 15 11.48 -8.49 4.62
C VAL A 15 11.43 -9.94 4.12
N ARG A 16 11.02 -10.89 4.94
CA ARG A 16 11.09 -12.34 4.62
C ARG A 16 9.80 -12.90 4.04
N ASP A 17 8.67 -12.41 4.53
CA ASP A 17 7.34 -12.88 4.17
C ASP A 17 6.32 -11.73 4.35
N PRO A 18 6.39 -10.70 3.49
CA PRO A 18 5.47 -9.58 3.57
C PRO A 18 4.05 -10.01 3.24
N THR A 19 3.07 -9.39 3.90
CA THR A 19 1.67 -9.57 3.53
C THR A 19 1.36 -8.95 2.16
N ASP A 20 0.25 -9.34 1.55
CA ASP A 20 -0.15 -8.78 0.24
C ASP A 20 -0.45 -7.28 0.32
N GLU A 21 -1.10 -6.83 1.39
CA GLU A 21 -1.23 -5.41 1.72
C GLU A 21 0.14 -4.70 1.74
N GLN A 22 1.10 -5.26 2.48
CA GLN A 22 2.44 -4.69 2.62
C GLN A 22 3.19 -4.63 1.29
N LYS A 23 3.02 -5.62 0.40
CA LYS A 23 3.57 -5.60 -0.96
C LYS A 23 2.98 -4.45 -1.77
N VAL A 24 1.66 -4.29 -1.77
CA VAL A 24 0.97 -3.22 -2.51
C VAL A 24 1.37 -1.84 -1.99
N LEU A 25 1.45 -1.68 -0.66
CA LEU A 25 1.89 -0.43 -0.02
C LEU A 25 3.35 -0.12 -0.33
N LEU A 26 4.24 -1.11 -0.33
CA LEU A 26 5.64 -0.92 -0.70
C LEU A 26 5.78 -0.44 -2.15
N VAL A 27 5.07 -1.07 -3.09
CA VAL A 27 5.09 -0.66 -4.51
C VAL A 27 4.53 0.74 -4.66
N THR A 28 3.45 1.06 -3.94
CA THR A 28 2.84 2.41 -3.92
C THR A 28 3.84 3.46 -3.42
N PHE A 29 4.53 3.18 -2.32
CA PHE A 29 5.57 4.06 -1.78
C PHE A 29 6.70 4.31 -2.78
N VAL A 30 7.19 3.25 -3.42
CA VAL A 30 8.23 3.36 -4.45
C VAL A 30 7.74 4.20 -5.64
N ALA A 31 6.48 4.01 -6.08
CA ALA A 31 5.90 4.79 -7.16
C ALA A 31 5.81 6.29 -6.83
N ILE A 32 5.41 6.65 -5.61
CA ILE A 32 5.40 8.05 -5.14
C ILE A 32 6.81 8.63 -5.19
N ALA A 33 7.81 7.91 -4.69
CA ALA A 33 9.20 8.38 -4.68
C ALA A 33 9.76 8.59 -6.10
N VAL A 34 9.47 7.66 -7.01
CA VAL A 34 9.86 7.78 -8.42
C VAL A 34 9.14 8.95 -9.10
N ALA A 35 7.84 9.12 -8.86
CA ALA A 35 7.04 10.20 -9.41
C ALA A 35 7.51 11.58 -8.91
N ASP A 36 7.76 11.72 -7.60
CA ASP A 36 8.34 12.95 -7.03
C ASP A 36 9.68 13.26 -7.68
N ARG A 37 10.56 12.25 -7.82
CA ARG A 37 11.88 12.47 -8.42
C ARG A 37 11.80 12.83 -9.91
N TYR A 38 10.90 12.20 -10.65
CA TYR A 38 10.66 12.54 -12.05
C TYR A 38 10.18 13.99 -12.20
N LEU A 39 9.18 14.40 -11.42
CA LEU A 39 8.63 15.75 -11.47
C LEU A 39 9.62 16.81 -10.98
N TYR A 40 10.51 16.45 -10.04
CA TYR A 40 11.63 17.31 -9.62
C TYR A 40 12.54 17.65 -10.81
N PHE A 41 12.85 16.67 -11.67
CA PHE A 41 13.67 16.89 -12.88
C PHE A 41 12.95 17.67 -13.98
N ASN A 42 11.65 17.92 -13.83
CA ASN A 42 10.84 18.73 -14.75
C ASN A 42 10.52 20.11 -14.17
N ASP A 43 11.27 20.57 -13.16
CA ASP A 43 11.14 21.90 -12.54
C ASP A 43 9.72 22.22 -12.01
N ILE A 44 8.96 21.19 -11.63
CA ILE A 44 7.60 21.36 -11.09
C ILE A 44 7.66 21.92 -9.66
N PRO A 45 6.85 22.93 -9.31
CA PRO A 45 6.79 23.50 -7.96
C PRO A 45 6.46 22.44 -6.90
N PHE A 46 7.07 22.57 -5.72
CA PHE A 46 6.97 21.57 -4.63
C PHE A 46 5.54 21.12 -4.32
N VAL A 47 4.60 22.04 -4.15
CA VAL A 47 3.21 21.70 -3.77
C VAL A 47 2.50 20.89 -4.87
N VAL A 48 2.68 21.28 -6.13
CA VAL A 48 2.09 20.58 -7.28
C VAL A 48 2.73 19.21 -7.44
N ARG A 49 4.06 19.16 -7.25
CA ARG A 49 4.85 17.95 -7.33
C ARG A 49 4.41 16.90 -6.32
N THR A 50 4.36 17.27 -5.04
CA THR A 50 4.02 16.33 -3.96
C THR A 50 2.58 15.84 -4.09
N THR A 51 1.65 16.74 -4.41
CA THR A 51 0.24 16.37 -4.65
C THR A 51 0.11 15.41 -5.84
N ALA A 52 0.79 15.70 -6.96
CA ALA A 52 0.77 14.82 -8.12
C ALA A 52 1.43 13.46 -7.83
N ALA A 53 2.56 13.44 -7.11
CA ALA A 53 3.25 12.20 -6.74
C ALA A 53 2.37 11.29 -5.87
N VAL A 54 1.68 11.86 -4.86
CA VAL A 54 0.70 11.13 -4.05
C VAL A 54 -0.45 10.61 -4.93
N GLY A 55 -0.95 11.43 -5.87
CA GLY A 55 -1.97 11.01 -6.83
C GLY A 55 -1.53 9.84 -7.71
N VAL A 56 -0.28 9.83 -8.19
CA VAL A 56 0.30 8.68 -8.90
C VAL A 56 0.35 7.46 -7.99
N GLY A 57 0.75 7.64 -6.73
CA GLY A 57 0.71 6.58 -5.72
C GLY A 57 -0.67 5.92 -5.62
N PHE A 58 -1.73 6.70 -5.47
CA PHE A 58 -3.10 6.17 -5.43
C PHE A 58 -3.46 5.37 -6.68
N ILE A 59 -3.17 5.91 -7.88
CA ILE A 59 -3.47 5.20 -9.13
C ILE A 59 -2.72 3.87 -9.19
N VAL A 60 -1.42 3.88 -8.86
CA VAL A 60 -0.59 2.67 -8.85
C VAL A 60 -1.10 1.67 -7.84
N MET A 61 -1.50 2.11 -6.64
CA MET A 61 -2.08 1.26 -5.61
C MET A 61 -3.29 0.48 -6.14
N PHE A 62 -4.25 1.16 -6.78
CA PHE A 62 -5.44 0.49 -7.35
C PHE A 62 -5.08 -0.52 -8.44
N VAL A 63 -4.16 -0.16 -9.33
CA VAL A 63 -3.73 -1.04 -10.42
C VAL A 63 -2.99 -2.25 -9.90
N VAL A 64 -2.05 -2.06 -8.97
CA VAL A 64 -1.22 -3.13 -8.41
C VAL A 64 -2.08 -4.06 -7.55
N SER A 65 -2.96 -3.51 -6.71
CA SER A 65 -3.94 -4.29 -5.96
C SER A 65 -4.76 -5.15 -6.91
N TYR A 66 -5.35 -4.57 -7.94
CA TYR A 66 -6.18 -5.31 -8.89
C TYR A 66 -5.42 -6.44 -9.59
N LEU A 67 -4.18 -6.19 -10.01
CA LEU A 67 -3.36 -7.21 -10.67
C LEU A 67 -2.90 -8.33 -9.74
N TYR A 68 -2.73 -8.02 -8.46
CA TYR A 68 -2.18 -8.95 -7.48
C TYR A 68 -3.28 -9.76 -6.75
N THR A 69 -4.41 -9.12 -6.43
CA THR A 69 -5.49 -9.68 -5.59
C THR A 69 -6.81 -9.84 -6.33
N GLY A 70 -6.96 -9.24 -7.52
CA GLY A 70 -8.24 -9.15 -8.23
C GLY A 70 -9.19 -8.09 -7.69
N GLN A 71 -8.81 -7.37 -6.62
CA GLN A 71 -9.60 -6.31 -5.99
C GLN A 71 -8.94 -4.95 -6.19
N LEU A 72 -9.73 -3.90 -6.45
CA LEU A 72 -9.19 -2.55 -6.63
C LEU A 72 -8.59 -1.99 -5.34
N VAL A 73 -9.16 -2.35 -4.19
CA VAL A 73 -8.66 -1.91 -2.88
C VAL A 73 -7.71 -2.97 -2.34
N PRO A 74 -6.55 -2.58 -1.75
CA PRO A 74 -5.68 -3.52 -1.07
C PRO A 74 -6.47 -4.31 -0.01
N PRO A 75 -6.26 -5.63 0.09
CA PRO A 75 -6.87 -6.44 1.15
C PRO A 75 -6.24 -6.07 2.49
N ASP A 76 -6.98 -6.24 3.58
CA ASP A 76 -6.40 -6.26 4.92
C ASP A 76 -5.73 -7.64 5.08
N GLY A 77 -4.40 -7.70 4.94
CA GLY A 77 -3.63 -8.95 5.04
C GLY A 77 -3.35 -9.69 3.71
N ASN A 78 -3.38 -11.04 3.76
CA ASN A 78 -3.11 -11.91 2.60
C ASN A 78 -4.40 -12.38 1.94
N VAL A 79 -4.41 -12.49 0.61
CA VAL A 79 -5.61 -12.93 -0.12
C VAL A 79 -5.97 -14.40 0.10
N ASP A 80 -4.98 -15.21 0.48
CA ASP A 80 -5.13 -16.64 0.73
C ASP A 80 -5.56 -16.96 2.16
N ASP A 81 -5.59 -15.96 3.07
CA ASP A 81 -6.13 -16.14 4.42
C ASP A 81 -7.67 -16.13 4.34
N GLU A 82 -8.25 -17.33 4.24
CA GLU A 82 -9.71 -17.58 4.18
C GLU A 82 -10.48 -17.03 5.42
N SER A 83 -9.80 -16.61 6.47
CA SER A 83 -10.37 -16.13 7.74
C SER A 83 -10.68 -14.64 7.82
N GLU A 84 -10.24 -13.79 6.87
CA GLU A 84 -10.36 -12.33 6.97
C GLU A 84 -11.05 -11.66 5.77
N ARG A 85 -11.88 -12.38 5.01
CA ARG A 85 -12.94 -11.68 4.27
C ARG A 85 -13.99 -11.21 5.28
N GLU A 86 -13.73 -10.11 5.97
CA GLU A 86 -14.78 -9.35 6.64
C GLU A 86 -15.77 -8.92 5.54
N GLU A 87 -16.83 -9.71 5.40
CA GLU A 87 -17.99 -9.33 4.61
C GLU A 87 -18.44 -7.97 5.14
N TYR A 88 -18.45 -6.97 4.27
CA TYR A 88 -18.88 -5.62 4.63
C TYR A 88 -20.31 -5.71 5.18
N VAL A 89 -20.46 -5.72 6.50
CA VAL A 89 -21.77 -5.71 7.15
C VAL A 89 -22.28 -4.29 7.02
N ASP A 90 -23.26 -4.08 6.15
CA ASP A 90 -23.92 -2.79 6.01
C ASP A 90 -24.61 -2.45 7.34
N GLU A 91 -24.03 -1.53 8.11
CA GLU A 91 -24.60 -1.06 9.39
C GLU A 91 -25.96 -0.35 9.22
N LEU A 92 -26.42 -0.16 7.98
CA LEU A 92 -27.72 0.43 7.63
C LEU A 92 -28.79 -0.60 7.20
N ASP A 93 -28.50 -1.90 7.20
CA ASP A 93 -29.50 -2.96 6.98
C ASP A 93 -30.10 -3.41 8.33
N PRO A 94 -31.39 -3.08 8.64
CA PRO A 94 -32.01 -3.34 9.94
C PRO A 94 -32.41 -4.80 10.21
#